data_AF-A0ABD1WDV6-F1
#
_entry.id   AF-A0ABD1WDV6-F1
#
_cell.length_a   1.000
_cell.length_b   1.000
_cell.length_c   1.000
_cell.angle_alpha   90.00
_cell.angle_beta   90.00
_cell.angle_gamma   90.00
#
_symmetry.space_group_name_H-M   'P 1'
#
loop_
_entity.id
_entity.type
_entity.pdbx_description
1 polymer ?
#
loop_
_entity_poly.entity_id
_entity_poly.type
_entity_poly.pdbx_seq_one_letter_code
_entity_poly.pdbx_strand_id
1 'polypeptide(L)'
;MASSDLESDQFIKQFCMPNYILVSDLEADHLPDLPECPILVFVNSRSGDQLGADLLITYRFILNKNQVKAVVFDLGEEAPESALRRLYFNLEMLKVQGDEFALTLPYLKIIASP
;
A
#
# COMPACT_ATOMS: atom_id res chain seq x y z
N MET A 1 -5.67 -22.73 -18.68
CA MET A 1 -6.28 -21.62 -17.92
C MET A 1 -5.57 -21.34 -16.59
N ALA A 2 -4.78 -22.25 -16.02
CA ALA A 2 -4.04 -22.00 -14.77
C ALA A 2 -2.76 -21.14 -14.91
N SER A 3 -2.22 -20.95 -16.12
CA SER A 3 -0.98 -20.18 -16.32
C SER A 3 -1.18 -18.66 -16.23
N SER A 4 -2.33 -18.16 -16.70
CA SER A 4 -2.65 -16.72 -16.71
C SER A 4 -2.93 -16.15 -15.31
N ASP A 5 -3.49 -16.97 -14.41
CA ASP A 5 -3.79 -16.56 -13.04
C ASP A 5 -2.50 -16.42 -12.22
N LEU A 6 -1.53 -17.32 -12.41
CA LEU A 6 -0.22 -17.25 -11.78
C LEU A 6 0.61 -16.05 -12.27
N GLU A 7 0.54 -15.74 -13.57
CA GLU A 7 1.18 -14.54 -14.13
C GLU A 7 0.56 -13.25 -13.58
N SER A 8 -0.77 -13.23 -13.40
CA SER A 8 -1.48 -12.09 -12.81
C SER A 8 -1.12 -11.91 -11.34
N ASP A 9 -1.05 -12.99 -10.56
CA ASP A 9 -0.67 -12.94 -9.15
C ASP A 9 0.78 -12.46 -8.97
N GLN A 10 1.69 -12.93 -9.83
CA GLN A 10 3.08 -12.47 -9.82
C GLN A 10 3.20 -11.00 -10.21
N PHE A 11 2.41 -10.55 -11.19
CA PHE A 11 2.31 -9.15 -11.57
C PHE A 11 1.81 -8.29 -10.40
N ILE A 12 0.80 -8.71 -9.65
CA ILE A 12 0.28 -7.93 -8.52
C ILE A 12 1.27 -7.88 -7.35
N LYS A 13 1.99 -8.97 -7.07
CA LYS A 13 2.98 -9.04 -5.99
C LYS A 13 4.06 -7.96 -6.08
N GLN A 14 4.44 -7.53 -7.28
CA GLN A 14 5.45 -6.47 -7.46
C GLN A 14 5.02 -5.10 -6.91
N PHE A 15 3.72 -4.93 -6.62
CA PHE A 15 3.15 -3.69 -6.07
C PHE A 15 2.82 -3.79 -4.57
N CYS A 16 2.86 -4.99 -3.99
CA CYS A 16 2.39 -5.25 -2.64
C CYS A 16 3.47 -4.95 -1.58
N MET A 17 3.19 -3.98 -0.70
CA MET A 17 4.07 -3.62 0.40
C MET A 17 3.86 -4.54 1.62
N PRO A 18 4.95 -4.90 2.32
CA PRO A 18 4.88 -5.53 3.62
C PRO A 18 4.12 -4.68 4.66
N ASN A 19 3.39 -5.33 5.56
CA ASN A 19 2.58 -4.65 6.57
C ASN A 19 3.38 -3.84 7.58
N TYR A 20 4.57 -4.33 7.97
CA TYR A 20 5.42 -3.70 8.99
C TYR A 20 5.93 -2.30 8.59
N ILE A 21 5.89 -2.00 7.29
CA ILE A 21 6.23 -0.68 6.75
C ILE A 21 5.07 0.28 6.94
N LEU A 22 3.87 -0.23 6.73
CA LEU A 22 2.63 0.54 6.69
C LEU A 22 1.99 0.69 8.06
N VAL A 23 2.37 -0.12 9.05
CA VAL A 23 1.85 -0.13 10.41
C VAL A 23 3.04 -0.34 11.35
N SER A 24 3.26 0.62 12.23
CA SER A 24 4.30 0.54 13.27
C SER A 24 3.98 -0.64 14.20
N ASP A 25 5.01 -1.31 14.72
CA ASP A 25 4.92 -2.42 15.69
C ASP A 25 4.46 -3.80 15.16
N LEU A 26 4.37 -3.98 13.83
CA LEU A 26 4.27 -5.33 13.26
C LEU A 26 5.67 -5.91 13.05
N GLU A 27 5.85 -7.18 13.42
CA GLU A 27 7.09 -7.90 13.12
C GLU A 27 7.26 -8.03 11.60
N ALA A 28 8.51 -7.96 11.14
CA ALA A 28 8.84 -8.17 9.74
C ALA A 28 8.56 -9.64 9.39
N ASP A 29 7.43 -9.89 8.74
CA ASP A 29 7.19 -11.17 8.08
C ASP A 29 8.33 -11.38 7.07
N HIS A 30 9.09 -12.47 7.23
CA HIS A 30 10.12 -12.87 6.27
C HIS A 30 9.47 -13.11 4.91
N LEU A 31 9.57 -12.11 4.02
CA LEU A 31 9.01 -12.20 2.68
C LEU A 31 10.10 -12.65 1.71
N PRO A 32 9.80 -13.62 0.82
CA PRO A 32 10.78 -14.19 -0.08
C PRO A 32 11.21 -13.23 -1.19
N ASP A 33 10.38 -12.25 -1.56
CA ASP A 33 10.64 -11.33 -2.66
C ASP A 33 10.20 -9.90 -2.30
N LEU A 34 11.11 -8.93 -2.44
CA LEU A 34 10.82 -7.51 -2.27
C LEU A 34 10.05 -7.00 -3.51
N PRO A 35 8.96 -6.22 -3.35
CA PRO A 35 8.27 -5.62 -4.50
C PRO A 35 9.18 -4.61 -5.22
N GLU A 36 9.29 -4.73 -6.54
CA GLU A 36 10.08 -3.80 -7.37
C GLU A 36 9.46 -2.40 -7.45
N CYS A 37 8.14 -2.30 -7.30
CA CYS A 37 7.39 -1.05 -7.50
C CYS A 37 6.25 -0.92 -6.48
N PRO A 38 6.52 -0.76 -5.18
CA PRO A 38 5.47 -0.64 -4.18
C PRO A 38 4.54 0.56 -4.47
N ILE A 39 3.22 0.34 -4.33
CA ILE A 39 2.20 1.36 -4.59
C ILE A 39 1.41 1.69 -3.32
N LEU A 40 1.24 2.98 -3.04
CA LEU A 40 0.28 3.50 -2.07
C LEU A 40 -0.88 4.15 -2.81
N VAL A 41 -2.11 3.73 -2.51
CA VAL A 41 -3.31 4.20 -3.22
C VAL A 41 -4.18 5.01 -2.27
N PHE A 42 -4.52 6.22 -2.68
CA PHE A 42 -5.50 7.08 -2.03
C PHE A 42 -6.75 7.13 -2.89
N VAL A 43 -7.87 6.62 -2.34
CA VAL A 43 -9.16 6.60 -3.05
C VAL A 43 -10.13 7.55 -2.37
N ASN A 44 -10.58 8.57 -3.07
CA ASN A 44 -11.76 9.31 -2.65
C ASN A 44 -13.00 8.43 -2.84
N SER A 45 -13.47 7.80 -1.77
CA SER A 45 -14.64 6.91 -1.88
C SER A 45 -15.97 7.62 -2.14
N ARG A 46 -16.00 8.97 -2.05
CA ARG A 46 -17.22 9.77 -2.21
C ARG A 46 -17.33 10.42 -3.59
N SER A 47 -16.32 10.35 -4.43
CA SER A 47 -16.39 10.84 -5.81
C SER A 47 -17.11 9.81 -6.70
N GLY A 48 -18.01 10.30 -7.56
CA GLY A 48 -18.69 9.45 -8.54
C GLY A 48 -19.67 8.42 -7.94
N ASP A 49 -20.31 8.74 -6.82
CA ASP A 49 -21.28 7.89 -6.11
C ASP A 49 -20.72 6.49 -5.80
N GLN A 50 -21.29 5.44 -6.40
CA GLN A 50 -20.93 4.04 -6.18
C GLN A 50 -19.52 3.70 -6.71
N LEU A 51 -19.03 4.43 -7.72
CA LEU A 51 -17.76 4.11 -8.38
C LEU A 51 -16.56 4.29 -7.46
N GLY A 52 -16.54 5.35 -6.63
CA GLY A 52 -15.47 5.56 -5.64
C GLY A 52 -15.43 4.46 -4.58
N ALA A 53 -16.61 3.98 -4.15
CA ALA A 53 -16.73 2.88 -3.19
C ALA A 53 -16.27 1.54 -3.79
N ASP A 54 -16.70 1.23 -5.02
CA ASP A 54 -16.31 0.01 -5.72
C ASP A 54 -14.81 0.00 -6.04
N LEU A 55 -14.23 1.16 -6.38
CA LEU A 55 -12.81 1.31 -6.61
C LEU A 55 -12.00 1.05 -5.34
N LEU A 56 -12.46 1.56 -4.19
CA LEU A 56 -11.86 1.30 -2.89
C LEU A 56 -11.87 -0.20 -2.56
N ILE A 57 -13.02 -0.87 -2.75
CA ILE A 57 -13.17 -2.31 -2.52
C ILE A 57 -12.23 -3.10 -3.44
N THR A 58 -12.20 -2.75 -4.73
CA THR A 58 -11.38 -3.45 -5.73
C THR A 58 -9.90 -3.34 -5.41
N TYR A 59 -9.39 -2.12 -5.13
CA TYR A 59 -7.99 -1.96 -4.76
C TYR A 59 -7.64 -2.67 -3.44
N ARG A 60 -8.52 -2.65 -2.43
CA ARG A 60 -8.30 -3.37 -1.16
C ARG A 60 -8.32 -4.90 -1.32
N PHE A 61 -8.98 -5.42 -2.36
CA PHE A 61 -9.00 -6.85 -2.66
C PHE A 61 -7.74 -7.30 -3.41
N ILE A 62 -7.27 -6.48 -4.35
CA ILE A 62 -6.11 -6.80 -5.19
C ILE A 62 -4.79 -6.53 -4.46
N LEU A 63 -4.73 -5.43 -3.69
CA LEU A 63 -3.54 -5.03 -2.93
C LEU A 63 -3.69 -5.35 -1.45
N ASN A 64 -2.63 -5.15 -0.69
CA ASN A 64 -2.73 -5.18 0.76
C ASN A 64 -3.65 -4.05 1.25
N LYS A 65 -4.65 -4.38 2.06
CA LYS A 65 -5.62 -3.44 2.64
C LYS A 65 -4.97 -2.21 3.32
N ASN A 66 -3.76 -2.35 3.87
CA ASN A 66 -3.04 -1.27 4.54
C ASN A 66 -2.39 -0.30 3.55
N GLN A 67 -2.23 -0.68 2.28
CA GLN A 67 -1.71 0.17 1.18
C GLN A 67 -2.78 1.08 0.57
N VAL A 68 -4.06 0.75 0.79
CA VAL A 68 -5.19 1.46 0.18
C VAL A 68 -5.89 2.28 1.25
N LYS A 69 -5.60 3.58 1.23
CA LYS A 69 -6.14 4.57 2.16
C LYS A 69 -7.38 5.20 1.55
N ALA A 70 -8.51 5.07 2.25
CA ALA A 70 -9.72 5.77 1.87
C ALA A 70 -9.57 7.23 2.28
N VAL A 71 -9.64 8.14 1.31
CA VAL A 71 -9.66 9.58 1.56
C VAL A 71 -11.10 9.97 1.85
N VAL A 72 -11.52 9.79 3.11
CA VAL A 72 -12.84 10.23 3.57
C VAL A 72 -12.63 11.30 4.62
N PHE A 73 -12.93 12.54 4.26
CA PHE A 73 -12.70 13.70 5.13
C PHE A 73 -13.55 13.72 6.42
N ASP A 74 -14.47 12.76 6.61
CA ASP A 74 -15.57 12.94 7.58
C ASP A 74 -16.00 11.68 8.36
N LEU A 75 -15.30 10.54 8.27
CA LEU A 75 -15.78 9.27 8.89
C LEU A 75 -14.70 8.40 9.55
N GLY A 76 -13.65 8.99 10.10
CA GLY A 76 -12.68 8.26 10.95
C GLY A 76 -11.58 7.48 10.23
N GLU A 77 -11.42 7.68 8.91
CA GLU A 77 -10.27 7.16 8.15
C GLU A 77 -9.08 8.13 8.23
N GLU A 78 -7.86 7.58 8.13
CA GLU A 78 -6.60 8.35 8.25
C GLU A 78 -6.45 9.33 7.08
N ALA A 79 -6.25 10.62 7.38
CA ALA A 79 -5.99 11.64 6.36
C ALA A 79 -4.73 11.30 5.54
N PRO A 80 -4.69 11.62 4.22
CA PRO A 80 -3.55 11.30 3.37
C PRO A 80 -2.21 11.80 3.91
N GLU A 81 -2.20 13.02 4.43
CA GLU A 81 -1.00 13.62 5.03
C GLU A 81 -0.51 12.82 6.25
N SER A 82 -1.41 12.40 7.13
CA SER A 82 -1.08 11.59 8.31
C SER A 82 -0.51 10.23 7.89
N ALA A 83 -1.14 9.58 6.91
CA ALA A 83 -0.68 8.31 6.36
C ALA A 83 0.73 8.43 5.76
N LEU A 84 0.99 9.49 4.99
CA LEU A 84 2.30 9.76 4.41
C LEU A 84 3.35 10.04 5.49
N ARG A 85 3.06 10.92 6.47
CA ARG A 85 4.00 11.21 7.57
C ARG A 85 4.36 9.95 8.35
N ARG A 86 3.38 9.10 8.64
CA ARG A 86 3.59 7.83 9.35
C ARG A 86 4.42 6.86 8.53
N LEU A 87 4.15 6.74 7.23
CA LEU A 87 4.96 5.93 6.32
C LEU A 87 6.41 6.40 6.27
N TYR A 88 6.65 7.70 6.10
CA TYR A 88 8.00 8.27 6.09
C TYR A 88 8.72 8.02 7.41
N PHE A 89 8.05 8.25 8.55
CA PHE A 89 8.62 7.99 9.86
C PHE A 89 9.03 6.52 10.04
N ASN A 90 8.15 5.59 9.66
CA ASN A 90 8.42 4.16 9.74
C ASN A 90 9.60 3.76 8.85
N LEU A 91 9.66 4.26 7.61
CA LEU A 91 10.77 3.99 6.70
C LEU A 91 12.11 4.48 7.25
N GLU A 92 12.16 5.68 7.83
CA GLU A 92 13.39 6.19 8.44
C GLU A 92 13.82 5.36 9.65
N MET A 93 12.87 4.93 10.49
CA MET A 93 13.17 4.05 11.62
C MET A 93 13.71 2.69 11.15
N LEU A 94 13.08 2.08 10.13
CA LEU A 94 13.49 0.81 9.56
C LEU A 94 14.88 0.88 8.90
N LYS A 95 15.20 1.99 8.21
CA LYS A 95 16.54 2.22 7.67
C LYS A 95 17.61 2.26 8.77
N VAL A 96 17.32 2.92 9.90
CA VAL A 96 18.22 2.95 11.06
C VAL A 96 18.41 1.55 11.67
N GLN A 97 17.38 0.70 11.61
CA GLN A 97 17.42 -0.69 12.07
C GLN A 97 18.10 -1.65 11.07
N GLY A 98 18.49 -1.17 9.89
CA GLY A 98 19.15 -1.97 8.86
C GLY A 98 18.19 -2.84 8.03
N ASP A 99 16.90 -2.50 7.98
CA ASP A 99 15.92 -3.20 7.16
C ASP A 99 16.27 -3.09 5.67
N GLU A 100 16.50 -4.23 5.02
CA GLU A 100 16.94 -4.26 3.63
C GLU A 100 15.92 -3.60 2.69
N PHE A 101 14.62 -3.85 2.89
CA PHE A 101 13.59 -3.27 2.04
C PHE A 101 13.54 -1.75 2.14
N ALA A 102 13.57 -1.19 3.34
CA ALA A 102 13.57 0.26 3.56
C ALA A 102 14.83 0.94 2.99
N LEU A 103 15.96 0.23 2.97
CA LEU A 103 17.22 0.69 2.38
C LEU A 103 17.23 0.60 0.85
N THR A 104 16.62 -0.44 0.27
CA THR A 104 16.64 -0.69 -1.18
C THR A 104 15.43 -0.15 -1.93
N LEU A 105 14.43 0.40 -1.21
CA LEU A 105 13.20 0.93 -1.81
C LEU A 105 13.54 1.91 -2.96
N PRO A 106 13.34 1.51 -4.24
CA PRO A 106 13.89 2.27 -5.34
C PRO A 106 13.06 3.54 -5.61
N TYR A 107 11.74 3.45 -5.43
CA TYR A 107 10.77 4.54 -5.53
C TYR A 107 9.40 4.07 -5.01
N LEU A 108 8.63 4.97 -4.40
CA LEU A 108 7.23 4.75 -4.01
C LEU A 108 6.32 5.45 -5.02
N LYS A 109 5.39 4.71 -5.64
CA LYS A 109 4.36 5.33 -6.48
C LYS A 109 3.12 5.62 -5.65
N ILE A 110 2.65 6.86 -5.72
CA ILE A 110 1.41 7.30 -5.08
C ILE A 110 0.35 7.51 -6.16
N ILE A 111 -0.78 6.82 -6.04
CA ILE A 111 -1.93 7.00 -6.91
C ILE A 111 -3.01 7.71 -6.09
N ALA A 112 -3.49 8.86 -6.58
CA ALA A 112 -4.63 9.56 -6.03
C ALA A 112 -5.77 9.54 -7.06
N SER A 113 -6.87 8.88 -6.71
CA SER A 113 -8.10 8.96 -7.50
C SER A 113 -8.93 10.16 -7.04
N PRO A 114 -9.40 11.02 -7.96
CA PRO A 114 -10.33 12.11 -7.64
C PRO A 114 -11.62 11.58 -7.04
#